data_AF-A0A7X8BUW0-F1
#
_entry.id   AF-A0A7X8BUW0-F1
#
_cell.length_a   1.000
_cell.length_b   1.000
_cell.length_c   1.000
_cell.angle_alpha   90.00
_cell.angle_beta   90.00
_cell.angle_gamma   90.00
#
_symmetry.space_group_name_H-M   'P 1'
#
loop_
_entity.id
_entity.type
_entity.pdbx_description
1 polymer ?
#
loop_
_entity_poly.entity_id
_entity_poly.type
_entity_poly.pdbx_seq_one_letter_code
_entity_poly.pdbx_strand_id
1 'polypeptide(L)'
;MSRKIGLIIIILGFSYSLASSQVRFPEFRTYDIELKFTKYLNGCMNDPEHTSDNELIYKLKGQIFNENEGYIPTASDGFNGKTTQSTPWETLSELVFAYMKKDVRKIKSLYNKSSQEKVSKVFEGENAQSALQTLSECGKVKVLMGFEYQGGYMAVVETENLGINLNYFVIEKGKYRLSALADKSPVSWNIALYWKFRPQPFKTPTFLNIPDSISLTESKSFIFNLSASRNWLIVFRDIDGEPVFSYAQDGGMRDMDNSWQRVTLNISGKDFISKGKHTFYVIESNYPVQVVNPVMKTAAASFTIKVY
;
A
#
# COMPACT_ATOMS: atom_id res chain seq x y z
N MET A 1 66.88 53.87 16.57
CA MET A 1 66.15 53.43 15.36
C MET A 1 65.71 51.98 15.55
N SER A 2 64.43 51.74 15.82
CA SER A 2 63.83 50.41 15.92
C SER A 2 62.47 50.50 15.25
N ARG A 3 62.30 49.83 14.10
CA ARG A 3 61.03 49.75 13.38
C ARG A 3 60.27 48.55 13.92
N LYS A 4 59.17 48.78 14.65
CA LYS A 4 58.16 47.76 14.92
C LYS A 4 57.22 47.69 13.71
N ILE A 5 57.27 46.58 12.97
CA ILE A 5 56.29 46.24 11.94
C ILE A 5 55.09 45.65 12.67
N GLY A 6 53.95 46.35 12.65
CA GLY A 6 52.68 45.83 13.13
C GLY A 6 52.07 44.91 12.06
N LEU A 7 51.91 43.64 12.40
CA LEU A 7 51.19 42.66 11.59
C LEU A 7 49.69 42.84 11.86
N ILE A 8 48.94 43.38 10.89
CA ILE A 8 47.47 43.40 10.91
C ILE A 8 47.00 42.06 10.34
N ILE A 9 46.48 41.18 11.19
CA ILE A 9 45.78 39.98 10.76
C ILE A 9 44.34 40.39 10.45
N ILE A 10 44.00 40.49 9.16
CA ILE A 10 42.62 40.61 8.71
C ILE A 10 42.02 39.19 8.77
N ILE A 11 41.28 38.89 9.83
CA ILE A 11 40.41 37.71 9.87
C ILE A 11 39.21 38.04 8.97
N LEU A 12 39.30 37.63 7.70
CA LEU A 12 38.14 37.51 6.82
C LEU A 12 37.25 36.42 7.41
N GLY A 13 36.33 36.83 8.27
CA GLY A 13 35.22 36.00 8.72
C GLY A 13 34.34 35.68 7.53
N PHE A 14 34.68 34.62 6.80
CA PHE A 14 33.72 33.91 5.97
C PHE A 14 32.63 33.39 6.91
N SER A 15 31.57 34.17 7.06
CA SER A 15 30.29 33.69 7.56
C SER A 15 29.80 32.68 6.53
N TYR A 16 30.26 31.44 6.63
CA TYR A 16 29.48 30.32 6.13
C TYR A 16 28.19 30.34 6.95
N SER A 17 27.18 31.05 6.43
CA SER A 17 25.80 30.76 6.75
C SER A 17 25.60 29.30 6.35
N LEU A 18 25.86 28.41 7.29
CA LEU A 18 25.35 27.05 7.31
C LEU A 18 23.84 27.22 7.17
N ALA A 19 23.36 27.15 5.93
CA ALA A 19 21.96 26.91 5.68
C ALA A 19 21.68 25.54 6.29
N SER A 20 21.32 25.54 7.58
CA SER A 20 20.65 24.41 8.19
C SER A 20 19.41 24.23 7.33
N SER A 21 19.42 23.22 6.47
CA SER A 21 18.22 22.72 5.84
C SER A 21 17.29 22.36 6.99
N GLN A 22 16.39 23.27 7.35
CA GLN A 22 15.42 23.01 8.39
C GLN A 22 14.63 21.79 7.93
N VAL A 23 14.75 20.72 8.70
CA VAL A 23 14.02 19.47 8.46
C VAL A 23 12.54 19.82 8.43
N ARG A 24 11.93 19.70 7.25
CA ARG A 24 10.53 20.06 7.04
C ARG A 24 9.68 18.80 7.16
N PHE A 25 8.79 18.79 8.16
CA PHE A 25 7.77 17.77 8.28
C PHE A 25 6.62 18.06 7.31
N PRO A 26 5.87 17.03 6.87
CA PRO A 26 4.60 17.24 6.20
C PRO A 26 3.70 18.14 7.03
N GLU A 27 2.95 19.01 6.37
CA GLU A 27 1.97 19.83 7.06
C GLU A 27 0.85 18.94 7.64
N PHE A 28 0.36 19.31 8.82
CA PHE A 28 -0.75 18.64 9.48
C PHE A 28 -1.98 19.53 9.46
N ARG A 29 -2.94 19.16 8.63
CA ARG A 29 -4.27 19.77 8.54
C ARG A 29 -5.31 18.67 8.35
N THR A 30 -6.56 18.95 8.69
CA THR A 30 -7.66 18.03 8.43
C THR A 30 -8.77 18.73 7.66
N TYR A 31 -9.37 17.98 6.76
CA TYR A 31 -10.46 18.37 5.87
C TYR A 31 -11.43 17.20 5.74
N ASP A 32 -12.65 17.47 5.28
CA ASP A 32 -13.56 16.41 4.92
C ASP A 32 -13.07 15.69 3.65
N ILE A 33 -13.03 14.36 3.71
CA ILE A 33 -12.55 13.47 2.64
C ILE A 33 -13.64 12.43 2.38
N GLU A 34 -13.87 12.16 1.10
CA GLU A 34 -14.64 10.99 0.68
C GLU A 34 -13.69 10.00 -0.01
N LEU A 35 -13.58 8.80 0.56
CA LEU A 35 -12.85 7.69 -0.04
C LEU A 35 -13.85 6.68 -0.60
N LYS A 36 -13.75 6.43 -1.91
CA LYS A 36 -14.71 5.63 -2.66
C LYS A 36 -14.00 4.55 -3.46
N PHE A 37 -14.40 3.29 -3.28
CA PHE A 37 -13.83 2.16 -4.03
C PHE A 37 -14.75 0.94 -4.05
N THR A 38 -14.47 -0.02 -4.93
CA THR A 38 -15.26 -1.26 -5.06
C THR A 38 -15.23 -2.09 -3.77
N LYS A 39 -16.39 -2.62 -3.36
CA LYS A 39 -16.48 -3.55 -2.22
C LYS A 39 -15.92 -4.95 -2.50
N TYR A 40 -15.53 -5.22 -3.76
CA TYR A 40 -15.05 -6.51 -4.24
C TYR A 40 -13.52 -6.66 -4.23
N LEU A 41 -12.81 -5.82 -3.47
CA LEU A 41 -11.37 -6.02 -3.25
C LEU A 41 -11.12 -7.33 -2.52
N ASN A 42 -10.07 -8.04 -2.91
CA ASN A 42 -9.70 -9.27 -2.23
C ASN A 42 -9.34 -8.98 -0.76
N GLY A 43 -9.97 -9.71 0.15
CA GLY A 43 -9.84 -9.53 1.59
C GLY A 43 -10.68 -8.41 2.18
N CYS A 44 -11.46 -7.68 1.38
CA CYS A 44 -12.35 -6.63 1.89
C CYS A 44 -13.33 -7.20 2.92
N MET A 45 -13.45 -6.54 4.07
CA MET A 45 -14.41 -6.89 5.10
C MET A 45 -15.76 -6.23 4.78
N ASN A 46 -16.84 -6.95 5.07
CA ASN A 46 -18.18 -6.42 4.91
C ASN A 46 -18.41 -5.25 5.88
N ASP A 47 -18.90 -4.12 5.36
CA ASP A 47 -19.15 -2.89 6.12
C ASP A 47 -20.48 -2.27 5.66
N PRO A 48 -21.62 -2.79 6.15
CA PRO A 48 -22.94 -2.39 5.65
C PRO A 48 -23.25 -0.90 5.84
N GLU A 49 -22.68 -0.28 6.88
CA GLU A 49 -22.88 1.15 7.18
C GLU A 49 -22.24 2.07 6.13
N HIS A 50 -21.22 1.57 5.44
CA HIS A 50 -20.46 2.31 4.42
C HIS A 50 -20.67 1.75 3.01
N THR A 51 -21.57 0.77 2.84
CA THR A 51 -21.82 0.14 1.54
C THR A 51 -22.95 0.86 0.81
N SER A 52 -22.68 1.27 -0.43
CA SER A 52 -23.69 1.75 -1.38
C SER A 52 -23.51 1.02 -2.70
N ASP A 53 -24.52 0.31 -3.16
CA ASP A 53 -24.48 -0.52 -4.37
C ASP A 53 -23.26 -1.46 -4.39
N ASN A 54 -22.31 -1.22 -5.29
CA ASN A 54 -21.10 -2.02 -5.50
C ASN A 54 -19.85 -1.40 -4.85
N GLU A 55 -20.03 -0.37 -4.03
CA GLU A 55 -18.98 0.51 -3.55
C GLU A 55 -18.99 0.63 -2.03
N LEU A 56 -17.80 0.81 -1.47
CA LEU A 56 -17.58 1.32 -0.13
C LEU A 56 -17.30 2.82 -0.21
N ILE A 57 -18.00 3.59 0.61
CA ILE A 57 -17.90 5.04 0.67
C ILE A 57 -17.62 5.44 2.13
N TYR A 58 -16.39 5.86 2.39
CA TYR A 58 -15.96 6.36 3.69
C TYR A 58 -15.90 7.88 3.67
N LYS A 59 -16.75 8.53 4.48
CA LYS A 59 -16.71 9.97 4.74
C LYS A 59 -15.91 10.20 6.01
N LEU A 60 -14.72 10.78 5.88
CA LEU A 60 -13.71 10.87 6.92
C LEU A 60 -13.27 12.32 7.09
N LYS A 61 -12.70 12.64 8.25
CA LYS A 61 -12.03 13.92 8.48
C LYS A 61 -10.53 13.69 8.63
N GLY A 62 -9.72 14.24 7.74
CA GLY A 62 -8.31 13.88 7.64
C GLY A 62 -7.54 14.61 6.55
N GLN A 63 -6.44 14.03 6.08
CA GLN A 63 -5.71 14.50 4.90
C GLN A 63 -5.22 13.35 4.03
N ILE A 64 -5.21 13.55 2.72
CA ILE A 64 -4.58 12.67 1.74
C ILE A 64 -3.38 13.41 1.16
N PHE A 65 -2.25 12.73 1.03
CA PHE A 65 -1.05 13.28 0.40
C PHE A 65 -0.95 12.85 -1.06
N ASN A 66 -0.51 13.76 -1.92
CA ASN A 66 -0.26 13.46 -3.32
C ASN A 66 1.07 12.69 -3.51
N GLU A 67 1.44 12.42 -4.77
CA GLU A 67 2.64 11.66 -5.10
C GLU A 67 3.95 12.31 -4.60
N ASN A 68 4.00 13.63 -4.48
CA ASN A 68 5.20 14.38 -4.11
C ASN A 68 5.21 14.84 -2.64
N GLU A 69 4.20 14.46 -1.86
CA GLU A 69 4.02 14.88 -0.47
C GLU A 69 4.00 13.70 0.50
N GLY A 70 3.92 13.99 1.80
CA GLY A 70 3.76 12.97 2.85
C GLY A 70 5.05 12.22 3.23
N TYR A 71 6.18 12.53 2.61
CA TYR A 71 7.47 11.95 2.97
C TYR A 71 7.90 12.34 4.38
N ILE A 72 8.26 11.33 5.18
CA ILE A 72 8.72 11.52 6.55
C ILE A 72 10.23 11.72 6.55
N PRO A 73 10.74 12.80 7.18
CA PRO A 73 12.17 13.05 7.21
C PRO A 73 12.89 12.00 8.06
N THR A 74 14.05 11.59 7.57
CA THR A 74 14.91 10.57 8.17
C THR A 74 16.29 11.15 8.49
N ALA A 75 17.18 10.32 9.05
CA ALA A 75 18.55 10.73 9.36
C ALA A 75 19.32 11.23 8.10
N SER A 76 19.02 10.69 6.91
CA SER A 76 19.65 11.16 5.66
C SER A 76 19.22 12.56 5.26
N ASP A 77 18.06 13.02 5.75
CA ASP A 77 17.51 14.35 5.50
C ASP A 77 17.98 15.38 6.56
N GLY A 78 18.91 14.98 7.44
CA GLY A 78 19.40 15.82 8.54
C GLY A 78 18.52 15.78 9.79
N PHE A 79 17.52 14.90 9.86
CA PHE A 79 16.70 14.74 11.07
C PHE A 79 17.49 14.13 12.22
N ASN A 80 17.41 14.77 13.40
CA ASN A 80 18.20 14.40 14.58
C ASN A 80 17.48 13.44 15.56
N GLY A 81 16.26 12.98 15.22
CA GLY A 81 15.49 12.07 16.05
C GLY A 81 14.69 12.72 17.18
N LYS A 82 14.54 14.05 17.20
CA LYS A 82 13.79 14.79 18.23
C LYS A 82 12.91 15.88 17.63
N THR A 83 11.69 15.98 18.18
CA THR A 83 10.64 16.93 17.81
C THR A 83 9.86 17.37 19.05
N THR A 84 8.88 18.23 18.86
CA THR A 84 7.92 18.57 19.93
C THR A 84 6.81 17.53 20.10
N GLN A 85 6.66 16.63 19.12
CA GLN A 85 5.56 15.67 19.00
C GLN A 85 4.21 16.38 18.92
N SER A 86 4.19 17.56 18.28
CA SER A 86 3.00 18.40 18.16
C SER A 86 2.04 17.93 17.07
N THR A 87 2.52 17.08 16.17
CA THR A 87 1.75 16.46 15.09
C THR A 87 2.00 14.94 15.03
N PRO A 88 1.10 14.16 14.41
CA PRO A 88 1.36 12.75 14.14
C PRO A 88 2.65 12.50 13.34
N TRP A 89 2.97 13.41 12.41
CA TRP A 89 4.13 13.29 11.51
C TRP A 89 5.46 13.47 12.23
N GLU A 90 5.52 14.39 13.18
CA GLU A 90 6.66 14.56 14.08
C GLU A 90 6.93 13.26 14.88
N THR A 91 5.89 12.69 15.50
CA THR A 91 6.01 11.42 16.25
C THR A 91 6.38 10.25 15.34
N LEU A 92 5.82 10.18 14.13
CA LEU A 92 6.18 9.15 13.14
C LEU A 92 7.64 9.29 12.68
N SER A 93 8.14 10.51 12.48
CA SER A 93 9.54 10.76 12.14
C SER A 93 10.47 10.24 13.24
N GLU A 94 10.15 10.53 14.51
CA GLU A 94 10.91 9.99 15.65
C GLU A 94 10.86 8.46 15.70
N LEU A 95 9.72 7.85 15.35
CA LEU A 95 9.58 6.39 15.31
C LEU A 95 10.48 5.77 14.24
N VAL A 96 10.41 6.28 13.01
CA VAL A 96 11.25 5.83 11.89
C VAL A 96 12.72 5.98 12.23
N PHE A 97 13.13 7.13 12.77
CA PHE A 97 14.49 7.34 13.24
C PHE A 97 14.92 6.32 14.31
N ALA A 98 14.03 6.02 15.27
CA ALA A 98 14.31 5.03 16.31
C ALA A 98 14.42 3.61 15.76
N TYR A 99 13.62 3.24 14.75
CA TYR A 99 13.76 1.96 14.05
C TYR A 99 15.11 1.85 13.32
N MET A 100 15.50 2.88 12.56
CA MET A 100 16.81 2.91 11.88
C MET A 100 17.99 2.79 12.86
N LYS A 101 17.84 3.32 14.08
CA LYS A 101 18.85 3.21 15.15
C LYS A 101 18.71 1.96 16.02
N LYS A 102 17.69 1.15 15.78
CA LYS A 102 17.30 0.01 16.64
C LYS A 102 17.16 0.41 18.12
N ASP A 103 16.74 1.64 18.39
CA ASP A 103 16.61 2.18 19.74
C ASP A 103 15.27 1.79 20.36
N VAL A 104 15.23 0.58 20.93
CA VAL A 104 14.05 0.02 21.58
C VAL A 104 13.50 0.91 22.70
N ARG A 105 14.38 1.60 23.46
CA ARG A 105 13.93 2.50 24.54
C ARG A 105 13.18 3.68 23.95
N LYS A 106 13.72 4.28 22.88
CA LYS A 106 13.05 5.37 22.18
C LYS A 106 11.74 4.90 21.55
N ILE A 107 11.73 3.76 20.85
CA ILE A 107 10.51 3.17 20.28
C ILE A 107 9.42 3.05 21.36
N LYS A 108 9.71 2.38 22.48
CA LYS A 108 8.77 2.23 23.60
C LYS A 108 8.27 3.59 24.12
N SER A 109 9.16 4.57 24.26
CA SER A 109 8.81 5.90 24.79
C SER A 109 7.87 6.73 23.90
N LEU A 110 7.74 6.38 22.62
CA LEU A 110 6.83 7.04 21.67
C LEU A 110 5.39 6.57 21.79
N TYR A 111 5.18 5.41 22.42
CA TYR A 111 3.85 4.88 22.68
C TYR A 111 3.28 5.43 23.99
N ASN A 112 1.95 5.58 24.01
CA ASN A 112 1.21 5.93 25.22
C ASN A 112 1.36 4.86 26.31
N LYS A 113 1.11 5.26 27.56
CA LYS A 113 1.35 4.38 28.73
C LYS A 113 0.64 3.02 28.61
N SER A 114 -0.59 2.98 28.11
CA SER A 114 -1.37 1.75 27.96
C SER A 114 -0.84 0.78 26.89
N SER A 115 -0.02 1.26 25.95
CA SER A 115 0.53 0.43 24.86
C SER A 115 1.97 0.02 25.07
N GLN A 116 2.70 0.66 26.00
CA GLN A 116 4.11 0.38 26.25
C GLN A 116 4.40 -1.08 26.60
N GLU A 117 3.53 -1.73 27.38
CA GLU A 117 3.70 -3.15 27.72
C GLU A 117 3.52 -4.05 26.49
N LYS A 118 2.50 -3.78 25.65
CA LYS A 118 2.25 -4.54 24.42
C LYS A 118 3.43 -4.44 23.46
N VAL A 119 3.94 -3.23 23.27
CA VAL A 119 5.13 -2.97 22.44
C VAL A 119 6.37 -3.61 23.04
N SER A 120 6.48 -3.65 24.37
CA SER A 120 7.59 -4.31 25.05
C SER A 120 7.67 -5.79 24.70
N LYS A 121 6.53 -6.48 24.71
CA LYS A 121 6.43 -7.90 24.34
C LYS A 121 6.84 -8.19 22.89
N VAL A 122 6.64 -7.26 21.96
CA VAL A 122 7.11 -7.41 20.56
C VAL A 122 8.64 -7.48 20.47
N PHE A 123 9.32 -6.76 21.35
CA PHE A 123 10.78 -6.70 21.41
C PHE A 123 11.38 -7.63 22.48
N GLU A 124 10.59 -8.57 22.99
CA GLU A 124 10.98 -9.56 23.99
C GLU A 124 10.70 -10.96 23.41
N GLY A 125 11.75 -11.69 22.99
CA GLY A 125 11.63 -13.04 22.44
C GLY A 125 12.66 -13.37 21.36
N GLU A 126 12.65 -14.62 20.89
CA GLU A 126 13.63 -15.15 19.92
C GLU A 126 13.63 -14.37 18.60
N ASN A 127 12.48 -13.84 18.19
CA ASN A 127 12.33 -13.09 16.94
C ASN A 127 12.58 -11.59 17.06
N ALA A 128 12.87 -11.07 18.26
CA ALA A 128 12.98 -9.63 18.49
C ALA A 128 14.10 -8.99 17.66
N GLN A 129 15.25 -9.67 17.52
CA GLN A 129 16.36 -9.18 16.71
C GLN A 129 16.03 -9.17 15.21
N SER A 130 15.36 -10.22 14.72
CA SER A 130 14.91 -10.28 13.32
C SER A 130 13.89 -9.18 13.03
N ALA A 131 12.90 -8.99 13.90
CA ALA A 131 11.92 -7.91 13.77
C ALA A 131 12.58 -6.52 13.78
N LEU A 132 13.54 -6.28 14.68
CA LEU A 132 14.30 -5.02 14.70
C LEU A 132 15.18 -4.83 13.47
N GLN A 133 15.75 -5.91 12.92
CA GLN A 133 16.50 -5.85 11.67
C GLN A 133 15.59 -5.41 10.53
N THR A 134 14.45 -6.09 10.34
CA THR A 134 13.45 -5.74 9.32
C THR A 134 12.95 -4.31 9.47
N LEU A 135 12.65 -3.86 10.70
CA LEU A 135 12.22 -2.48 10.95
C LEU A 135 13.35 -1.46 10.69
N SER A 136 14.61 -1.79 10.97
CA SER A 136 15.74 -0.90 10.70
C SER A 136 16.03 -0.68 9.22
N GLU A 137 15.55 -1.61 8.38
CA GLU A 137 15.60 -1.54 6.92
C GLU A 137 14.39 -0.79 6.32
N CYS A 138 13.62 -0.08 7.15
CA CYS A 138 12.62 0.87 6.66
C CYS A 138 13.34 1.91 5.79
N GLY A 139 13.13 1.81 4.47
CA GLY A 139 13.65 2.74 3.48
C GLY A 139 12.86 4.05 3.54
N LYS A 140 12.45 4.56 2.37
CA LYS A 140 11.58 5.74 2.34
C LYS A 140 10.23 5.42 2.97
N VAL A 141 9.79 6.31 3.86
CA VAL A 141 8.49 6.25 4.52
C VAL A 141 7.63 7.39 4.04
N LYS A 142 6.45 7.06 3.53
CA LYS A 142 5.49 8.02 2.99
C LYS A 142 4.14 7.85 3.66
N VAL A 143 3.61 8.92 4.21
CA VAL A 143 2.21 8.97 4.63
C VAL A 143 1.35 9.15 3.40
N LEU A 144 0.42 8.22 3.17
CA LEU A 144 -0.55 8.30 2.08
C LEU A 144 -1.80 9.05 2.52
N MET A 145 -2.23 8.79 3.75
CA MET A 145 -3.45 9.34 4.32
C MET A 145 -3.33 9.41 5.84
N GLY A 146 -4.02 10.35 6.46
CA GLY A 146 -4.43 10.21 7.84
C GLY A 146 -5.85 10.69 8.07
N PHE A 147 -6.51 10.18 9.11
CA PHE A 147 -7.90 10.51 9.42
C PHE A 147 -8.21 10.34 10.91
N GLU A 148 -9.15 11.14 11.41
CA GLU A 148 -9.71 11.01 12.74
C GLU A 148 -10.44 9.66 12.85
N TYR A 149 -10.12 8.87 13.88
CA TYR A 149 -10.67 7.53 14.06
C TYR A 149 -10.68 7.14 15.54
N GLN A 150 -11.82 6.68 16.06
CA GLN A 150 -11.98 6.20 17.45
C GLN A 150 -11.36 7.11 18.54
N GLY A 151 -11.49 8.44 18.38
CA GLY A 151 -10.98 9.42 19.35
C GLY A 151 -9.48 9.72 19.24
N GLY A 152 -8.82 9.20 18.21
CA GLY A 152 -7.43 9.51 17.86
C GLY A 152 -7.29 9.79 16.37
N TYR A 153 -6.08 9.58 15.86
CA TYR A 153 -5.72 9.84 14.47
C TYR A 153 -5.02 8.62 13.87
N MET A 154 -5.58 8.05 12.81
CA MET A 154 -5.00 6.92 12.09
C MET A 154 -4.18 7.45 10.92
N ALA A 155 -2.97 6.94 10.72
CA ALA A 155 -2.16 7.19 9.53
C ALA A 155 -1.97 5.90 8.73
N VAL A 156 -2.19 5.99 7.42
CA VAL A 156 -1.84 4.97 6.44
C VAL A 156 -0.49 5.34 5.83
N VAL A 157 0.48 4.46 5.99
CA VAL A 157 1.88 4.71 5.66
C VAL A 157 2.38 3.63 4.70
N GLU A 158 3.03 4.04 3.62
CA GLU A 158 3.76 3.16 2.71
C GLU A 158 5.24 3.21 3.04
N THR A 159 5.83 2.02 3.20
CA THR A 159 7.27 1.84 3.40
C THR A 159 7.80 1.00 2.26
N GLU A 160 8.87 1.47 1.61
CA GLU A 160 9.46 0.86 0.40
C GLU A 160 9.65 -0.67 0.46
N ASN A 161 9.97 -1.21 1.65
CA ASN A 161 10.22 -2.64 1.86
C ASN A 161 9.17 -3.36 2.73
N LEU A 162 8.27 -2.62 3.39
CA LEU A 162 7.31 -3.18 4.37
C LEU A 162 5.85 -3.01 3.95
N GLY A 163 5.59 -2.39 2.79
CA GLY A 163 4.25 -2.17 2.26
C GLY A 163 3.43 -1.19 3.10
N ILE A 164 2.12 -1.42 3.12
CA ILE A 164 1.15 -0.56 3.81
C ILE A 164 1.10 -0.90 5.31
N ASN A 165 1.24 0.12 6.14
CA ASN A 165 1.24 0.04 7.60
C ASN A 165 0.26 1.08 8.18
N LEU A 166 -0.40 0.71 9.27
CA LEU A 166 -1.32 1.58 10.00
C LEU A 166 -0.67 2.03 11.31
N ASN A 167 -0.65 3.33 11.56
CA ASN A 167 -0.14 3.91 12.79
C ASN A 167 -1.24 4.72 13.46
N TYR A 168 -1.65 4.31 14.65
CA TYR A 168 -2.69 5.00 15.41
C TYR A 168 -2.08 5.91 16.46
N PHE A 169 -2.50 7.17 16.48
CA PHE A 169 -2.00 8.21 17.36
C PHE A 169 -3.10 8.70 18.30
N VAL A 170 -2.74 8.97 19.55
CA VAL A 170 -3.59 9.65 20.53
C VAL A 170 -2.85 10.83 21.13
N ILE A 171 -3.58 11.80 21.66
CA ILE A 171 -2.97 12.94 22.35
C ILE A 171 -2.85 12.59 23.84
N GLU A 172 -1.62 12.57 24.35
CA GLU A 172 -1.32 12.40 25.77
C GLU A 172 -0.48 13.59 26.25
N LYS A 173 -1.00 14.38 27.20
CA LYS A 173 -0.35 15.59 27.73
C LYS A 173 0.07 16.58 26.63
N GLY A 174 -0.81 16.81 25.66
CA GLY A 174 -0.59 17.74 24.54
C GLY A 174 0.39 17.26 23.47
N LYS A 175 0.81 15.98 23.50
CA LYS A 175 1.71 15.38 22.51
C LYS A 175 1.07 14.18 21.84
N TYR A 176 1.32 14.02 20.54
CA TYR A 176 0.92 12.82 19.82
C TYR A 176 1.78 11.63 20.23
N ARG A 177 1.13 10.54 20.63
CA ARG A 177 1.74 9.27 21.00
C ARG A 177 1.14 8.15 20.18
N LEU A 178 1.95 7.16 19.83
CA LEU A 178 1.45 5.95 19.21
C LEU A 178 0.62 5.15 20.22
N SER A 179 -0.40 4.43 19.74
CA SER A 179 -1.19 3.52 20.56
C SER A 179 -1.44 2.24 19.80
N ALA A 180 -1.36 1.11 20.50
CA ALA A 180 -1.83 -0.16 19.99
C ALA A 180 -3.36 -0.11 19.93
N LEU A 181 -3.91 0.05 18.73
CA LEU A 181 -5.35 0.02 18.53
C LEU A 181 -5.84 -1.42 18.47
N ALA A 182 -6.79 -1.77 19.33
CA ALA A 182 -7.52 -3.02 19.23
C ALA A 182 -8.73 -2.82 18.31
N ASP A 183 -8.48 -2.56 17.04
CA ASP A 183 -9.54 -2.32 16.08
C ASP A 183 -10.24 -3.63 15.70
N LYS A 184 -11.56 -3.62 15.75
CA LYS A 184 -12.41 -4.71 15.27
C LYS A 184 -13.32 -4.27 14.12
N SER A 185 -13.26 -3.00 13.72
CA SER A 185 -14.09 -2.50 12.64
C SER A 185 -13.48 -2.86 11.27
N PRO A 186 -14.32 -2.97 10.23
CA PRO A 186 -13.86 -3.11 8.85
C PRO A 186 -13.07 -1.89 8.32
N VAL A 187 -13.28 -0.70 8.91
CA VAL A 187 -12.88 0.60 8.33
C VAL A 187 -11.37 0.68 8.07
N SER A 188 -10.55 0.45 9.10
CA SER A 188 -9.10 0.59 8.98
C SER A 188 -8.50 -0.44 8.02
N TRP A 189 -9.04 -1.66 8.03
CA TRP A 189 -8.64 -2.74 7.13
C TRP A 189 -8.99 -2.44 5.68
N ASN A 190 -10.24 -2.05 5.41
CA ASN A 190 -10.71 -1.73 4.07
C ASN A 190 -9.96 -0.53 3.48
N ILE A 191 -9.67 0.50 4.28
CA ILE A 191 -8.84 1.65 3.86
C ILE A 191 -7.39 1.20 3.57
N ALA A 192 -6.81 0.31 4.37
CA ALA A 192 -5.48 -0.22 4.10
C ALA A 192 -5.44 -1.03 2.79
N LEU A 193 -6.48 -1.81 2.49
CA LEU A 193 -6.61 -2.53 1.23
C LEU A 193 -6.76 -1.58 0.03
N TYR A 194 -7.54 -0.52 0.18
CA TYR A 194 -7.63 0.54 -0.83
C TYR A 194 -6.25 1.08 -1.19
N TRP A 195 -5.43 1.43 -0.20
CA TRP A 195 -4.08 1.96 -0.44
C TRP A 195 -3.09 0.92 -0.93
N LYS A 196 -3.25 -0.34 -0.53
CA LYS A 196 -2.43 -1.46 -1.00
C LYS A 196 -2.64 -1.73 -2.49
N PHE A 197 -3.89 -1.70 -2.94
CA PHE A 197 -4.26 -2.07 -4.31
C PHE A 197 -4.44 -0.87 -5.24
N ARG A 198 -4.75 0.32 -4.70
CA ARG A 198 -5.10 1.53 -5.44
C ARG A 198 -6.04 1.22 -6.61
N PRO A 199 -7.22 0.63 -6.34
CA PRO A 199 -8.01 -0.03 -7.37
C PRO A 199 -8.42 0.96 -8.47
N GLN A 200 -8.16 0.56 -9.70
CA GLN A 200 -8.60 1.26 -10.90
C GLN A 200 -9.84 0.57 -11.48
N PRO A 201 -10.66 1.28 -12.28
CA PRO A 201 -11.71 0.65 -13.05
C PRO A 201 -11.17 -0.52 -13.88
N PHE A 202 -11.97 -1.58 -13.97
CA PHE A 202 -11.68 -2.72 -14.82
C PHE A 202 -11.53 -2.29 -16.28
N LYS A 203 -10.61 -2.95 -17.00
CA LYS A 203 -10.33 -2.67 -18.40
C LYS A 203 -10.54 -3.92 -19.24
N THR A 204 -10.80 -3.73 -20.53
CA THR A 204 -10.97 -4.83 -21.47
C THR A 204 -9.63 -5.16 -22.12
N PRO A 205 -9.08 -6.39 -21.95
CA PRO A 205 -7.85 -6.78 -22.62
C PRO A 205 -8.09 -7.04 -24.11
N THR A 206 -7.03 -7.02 -24.91
CA THR A 206 -7.10 -7.34 -26.35
C THR A 206 -6.77 -8.81 -26.59
N PHE A 207 -7.61 -9.51 -27.36
CA PHE A 207 -7.35 -10.89 -27.77
C PHE A 207 -6.24 -10.94 -28.84
N LEU A 208 -5.17 -11.70 -28.59
CA LEU A 208 -4.16 -11.98 -29.61
C LEU A 208 -4.33 -13.36 -30.22
N ASN A 209 -4.56 -14.38 -29.40
CA ASN A 209 -4.79 -15.73 -29.84
C ASN A 209 -5.68 -16.47 -28.85
N ILE A 210 -6.90 -16.77 -29.28
CA ILE A 210 -7.89 -17.53 -28.52
C ILE A 210 -8.33 -18.69 -29.41
N PRO A 211 -7.95 -19.93 -29.08
CA PRO A 211 -8.39 -21.10 -29.84
C PRO A 211 -9.91 -21.26 -29.81
N ASP A 212 -10.51 -21.52 -30.96
CA ASP A 212 -11.97 -21.78 -31.07
C ASP A 212 -12.40 -23.11 -30.43
N SER A 213 -11.45 -24.02 -30.19
CA SER A 213 -11.73 -25.32 -29.58
C SER A 213 -10.58 -25.91 -28.78
N ILE A 214 -10.91 -26.81 -27.86
CA ILE A 214 -9.97 -27.59 -27.07
C ILE A 214 -10.51 -29.02 -26.83
N SER A 215 -9.69 -30.06 -26.90
CA SER A 215 -10.03 -31.43 -26.48
C SER A 215 -9.78 -31.63 -24.99
N LEU A 216 -10.54 -32.52 -24.33
CA LEU A 216 -10.36 -32.81 -22.89
C LEU A 216 -8.94 -33.28 -22.50
N THR A 217 -8.13 -33.74 -23.47
CA THR A 217 -6.78 -34.26 -23.21
C THR A 217 -5.67 -33.28 -23.55
N GLU A 218 -5.97 -32.16 -24.21
CA GLU A 218 -4.96 -31.19 -24.64
C GLU A 218 -4.91 -29.95 -23.75
N SER A 219 -3.82 -29.20 -23.85
CA SER A 219 -3.71 -27.86 -23.29
C SER A 219 -3.40 -26.89 -24.42
N LYS A 220 -4.04 -25.72 -24.40
CA LYS A 220 -3.80 -24.66 -25.39
C LYS A 220 -3.42 -23.36 -24.72
N SER A 221 -2.61 -22.58 -25.42
CA SER A 221 -2.20 -21.26 -25.00
C SER A 221 -3.21 -20.21 -25.45
N PHE A 222 -3.64 -19.39 -24.51
CA PHE A 222 -4.52 -18.24 -24.68
C PHE A 222 -3.69 -16.99 -24.45
N ILE A 223 -3.69 -16.08 -25.41
CA ILE A 223 -2.76 -14.96 -25.44
C ILE A 223 -3.55 -13.66 -25.48
N PHE A 224 -3.24 -12.77 -24.55
CA PHE A 224 -3.91 -11.49 -24.37
C PHE A 224 -2.88 -10.37 -24.24
N ASN A 225 -3.22 -9.20 -24.77
CA ASN A 225 -2.51 -7.95 -24.46
C ASN A 225 -3.27 -7.17 -23.38
N LEU A 226 -2.52 -6.68 -22.39
CA LEU A 226 -2.97 -5.80 -21.33
C LEU A 226 -2.63 -4.35 -21.63
N SER A 227 -3.37 -3.42 -21.03
CA SER A 227 -3.14 -1.98 -21.17
C SER A 227 -1.91 -1.49 -20.41
N ALA A 228 -1.52 -2.16 -19.33
CA ALA A 228 -0.39 -1.76 -18.49
C ALA A 228 0.36 -2.98 -17.94
N SER A 229 1.65 -2.79 -17.67
CA SER A 229 2.47 -3.83 -17.09
C SER A 229 2.04 -4.17 -15.67
N ARG A 230 2.31 -5.41 -15.23
CA ARG A 230 1.95 -5.94 -13.89
C ARG A 230 0.46 -6.02 -13.58
N ASN A 231 -0.41 -5.71 -14.53
CA ASN A 231 -1.84 -5.93 -14.38
C ASN A 231 -2.18 -7.43 -14.40
N TRP A 232 -3.36 -7.73 -13.87
CA TRP A 232 -3.94 -9.05 -13.78
C TRP A 232 -4.90 -9.26 -14.94
N LEU A 233 -4.69 -10.35 -15.67
CA LEU A 233 -5.68 -10.94 -16.54
C LEU A 233 -6.55 -11.89 -15.71
N ILE A 234 -7.87 -11.74 -15.80
CA ILE A 234 -8.84 -12.56 -15.07
C ILE A 234 -9.83 -13.14 -16.07
N VAL A 235 -9.94 -14.48 -16.11
CA VAL A 235 -10.87 -15.24 -16.95
C VAL A 235 -11.91 -15.89 -16.04
N PHE A 236 -13.19 -15.77 -16.39
CA PHE A 236 -14.29 -16.25 -15.55
C PHE A 236 -15.53 -16.65 -16.35
N ARG A 237 -16.46 -17.34 -15.69
CA ARG A 237 -17.81 -17.62 -16.21
C ARG A 237 -18.79 -16.60 -15.64
N ASP A 238 -19.85 -16.29 -16.38
CA ASP A 238 -20.88 -15.34 -15.96
C ASP A 238 -21.83 -15.96 -14.92
N ILE A 239 -21.28 -16.21 -13.73
CA ILE A 239 -21.98 -16.73 -12.57
C ILE A 239 -21.47 -15.95 -11.35
N ASP A 240 -22.33 -15.09 -10.79
CA ASP A 240 -21.97 -14.26 -9.64
C ASP A 240 -21.62 -15.12 -8.42
N GLY A 241 -20.56 -14.73 -7.70
CA GLY A 241 -20.11 -15.42 -6.50
C GLY A 241 -19.28 -16.69 -6.76
N GLU A 242 -19.13 -17.14 -8.01
CA GLU A 242 -18.21 -18.24 -8.31
C GLU A 242 -16.73 -17.81 -8.26
N PRO A 243 -15.82 -18.73 -7.94
CA PRO A 243 -14.39 -18.51 -8.16
C PRO A 243 -14.09 -18.17 -9.62
N VAL A 244 -13.13 -17.28 -9.85
CA VAL A 244 -12.63 -17.02 -11.21
C VAL A 244 -12.05 -18.30 -11.80
N PHE A 245 -12.26 -18.52 -13.10
CA PHE A 245 -11.84 -19.74 -13.78
C PHE A 245 -10.31 -19.82 -13.88
N SER A 246 -9.66 -18.73 -14.26
CA SER A 246 -8.21 -18.62 -14.32
C SER A 246 -7.76 -17.17 -14.19
N TYR A 247 -6.54 -16.96 -13.74
CA TYR A 247 -5.94 -15.63 -13.64
C TYR A 247 -4.42 -15.70 -13.68
N ALA A 248 -3.80 -14.67 -14.25
CA ALA A 248 -2.35 -14.47 -14.22
C ALA A 248 -2.02 -12.98 -14.16
N GLN A 249 -0.91 -12.66 -13.49
CA GLN A 249 -0.34 -11.32 -13.49
C GLN A 249 0.74 -11.25 -14.56
N ASP A 250 0.80 -10.16 -15.31
CA ASP A 250 1.87 -9.88 -16.28
C ASP A 250 3.27 -9.95 -15.61
N GLY A 251 4.12 -10.82 -16.16
CA GLY A 251 5.44 -11.14 -15.61
C GLY A 251 5.40 -11.82 -14.24
N GLY A 252 4.26 -12.41 -13.87
CA GLY A 252 4.08 -13.23 -12.67
C GLY A 252 4.29 -14.72 -12.94
N MET A 253 4.32 -15.56 -11.90
CA MET A 253 4.67 -16.99 -12.03
C MET A 253 3.72 -17.81 -12.94
N ARG A 254 2.49 -17.31 -13.15
CA ARG A 254 1.48 -17.97 -14.00
C ARG A 254 1.48 -17.46 -15.43
N ASP A 255 2.24 -16.40 -15.70
CA ASP A 255 2.45 -15.92 -17.05
C ASP A 255 3.54 -16.77 -17.70
N MET A 256 3.17 -17.43 -18.79
CA MET A 256 4.10 -18.29 -19.55
C MET A 256 4.97 -17.48 -20.52
N ASP A 257 4.73 -16.18 -20.63
CA ASP A 257 5.51 -15.25 -21.42
C ASP A 257 6.30 -14.29 -20.51
N ASN A 258 7.47 -13.87 -20.96
CA ASN A 258 8.29 -12.84 -20.30
C ASN A 258 8.13 -11.46 -20.97
N SER A 259 7.19 -11.35 -21.91
CA SER A 259 6.91 -10.12 -22.66
C SER A 259 5.99 -9.21 -21.86
N TRP A 260 6.46 -8.00 -21.56
CA TRP A 260 5.66 -7.01 -20.83
C TRP A 260 4.33 -6.73 -21.53
N GLN A 261 3.27 -6.59 -20.73
CA GLN A 261 1.90 -6.32 -21.18
C GLN A 261 1.28 -7.45 -22.02
N ARG A 262 1.91 -8.63 -22.08
CA ARG A 262 1.38 -9.78 -22.80
C ARG A 262 1.31 -10.97 -21.86
N VAL A 263 0.09 -11.45 -21.62
CA VAL A 263 -0.15 -12.60 -20.73
C VAL A 263 -0.48 -13.83 -21.57
N THR A 264 0.24 -14.92 -21.30
CA THR A 264 -0.07 -16.24 -21.86
C THR A 264 -0.58 -17.19 -20.78
N LEU A 265 -1.84 -17.61 -20.90
CA LEU A 265 -2.46 -18.64 -20.06
C LEU A 265 -2.47 -19.98 -20.79
N ASN A 266 -1.97 -21.04 -20.15
CA ASN A 266 -2.21 -22.41 -20.62
C ASN A 266 -3.47 -22.95 -19.94
N ILE A 267 -4.52 -23.17 -20.73
CA ILE A 267 -5.78 -23.76 -20.26
C ILE A 267 -5.82 -25.21 -20.73
N SER A 268 -6.09 -26.14 -19.82
CA SER A 268 -6.26 -27.55 -20.13
C SER A 268 -7.73 -27.85 -20.42
N GLY A 269 -7.99 -28.73 -21.40
CA GLY A 269 -9.32 -29.29 -21.61
C GLY A 269 -9.86 -30.02 -20.37
N LYS A 270 -8.97 -30.47 -19.47
CA LYS A 270 -9.35 -31.07 -18.18
C LYS A 270 -9.95 -30.07 -17.19
N ASP A 271 -9.74 -28.77 -17.39
CA ASP A 271 -10.29 -27.72 -16.54
C ASP A 271 -11.79 -27.50 -16.80
N PHE A 272 -12.36 -28.15 -17.83
CA PHE A 272 -13.75 -28.06 -18.20
C PHE A 272 -14.57 -29.20 -17.59
N ILE A 273 -15.75 -28.86 -17.06
CA ILE A 273 -16.64 -29.82 -16.38
C ILE A 273 -17.33 -30.75 -17.40
N SER A 274 -17.53 -30.29 -18.65
CA SER A 274 -18.23 -31.05 -19.68
C SER A 274 -17.77 -30.68 -21.09
N LYS A 275 -18.04 -31.58 -22.05
CA LYS A 275 -17.97 -31.26 -23.49
C LYS A 275 -19.05 -30.24 -23.85
N GLY A 276 -18.87 -29.53 -24.96
CA GLY A 276 -19.85 -28.56 -25.48
C GLY A 276 -19.27 -27.17 -25.70
N LYS A 277 -20.14 -26.18 -25.92
CA LYS A 277 -19.74 -24.78 -26.06
C LYS A 277 -19.70 -24.12 -24.68
N HIS A 278 -18.61 -23.44 -24.38
CA HIS A 278 -18.41 -22.71 -23.13
C HIS A 278 -18.08 -21.25 -23.45
N THR A 279 -18.84 -20.33 -22.89
CA THR A 279 -18.57 -18.89 -22.98
C THR A 279 -17.83 -18.43 -21.73
N PHE A 280 -16.74 -17.72 -21.94
CA PHE A 280 -15.95 -17.09 -20.88
C PHE A 280 -15.92 -15.59 -21.09
N TYR A 281 -15.68 -14.92 -19.98
CA TYR A 281 -15.48 -13.50 -19.88
C TYR A 281 -14.06 -13.24 -19.41
N VAL A 282 -13.46 -12.18 -19.93
CA VAL A 282 -12.11 -11.77 -19.58
C VAL A 282 -12.08 -10.29 -19.24
N ILE A 283 -11.29 -9.96 -18.22
CA ILE A 283 -11.10 -8.60 -17.76
C ILE A 283 -9.65 -8.38 -17.32
N GLU A 284 -9.20 -7.14 -17.41
CA GLU A 284 -7.94 -6.65 -16.87
C GLU A 284 -8.19 -5.82 -15.59
N SER A 285 -7.35 -6.03 -14.59
CA SER A 285 -7.40 -5.34 -13.29
C SER A 285 -6.00 -4.99 -12.79
N ASN A 286 -5.81 -3.91 -12.04
CA ASN A 286 -4.54 -3.64 -11.36
C ASN A 286 -4.41 -4.34 -9.99
N TYR A 287 -5.40 -5.14 -9.60
CA TYR A 287 -5.41 -5.92 -8.37
C TYR A 287 -6.00 -7.32 -8.60
N PRO A 288 -5.63 -8.31 -7.78
CA PRO A 288 -6.15 -9.66 -7.91
C PRO A 288 -7.63 -9.72 -7.53
N VAL A 289 -8.43 -10.37 -8.36
CA VAL A 289 -9.83 -10.70 -8.08
C VAL A 289 -9.99 -12.21 -8.11
N GLN A 290 -10.61 -12.77 -7.07
CA GLN A 290 -10.74 -14.23 -6.91
C GLN A 290 -12.18 -14.73 -7.09
N VAL A 291 -13.17 -13.84 -7.00
CA VAL A 291 -14.59 -14.17 -7.07
C VAL A 291 -15.27 -13.25 -8.07
N VAL A 292 -16.11 -13.84 -8.94
CA VAL A 292 -16.89 -13.12 -9.94
C VAL A 292 -17.86 -12.17 -9.25
N ASN A 293 -17.85 -10.91 -9.68
CA ASN A 293 -18.74 -9.89 -9.16
C ASN A 293 -19.43 -9.10 -10.29
N PRO A 294 -20.57 -8.44 -10.00
CA PRO A 294 -21.35 -7.72 -11.01
C PRO A 294 -20.56 -6.66 -11.79
N VAL A 295 -19.60 -5.98 -11.16
CA VAL A 295 -18.83 -4.91 -11.80
C VAL A 295 -17.92 -5.47 -12.90
N MET A 296 -17.36 -6.67 -12.70
CA MET A 296 -16.53 -7.32 -13.72
C MET A 296 -17.30 -7.58 -15.02
N LYS A 297 -18.54 -8.06 -14.90
CA LYS A 297 -19.37 -8.46 -16.04
C LYS A 297 -19.65 -7.31 -17.00
N THR A 298 -19.86 -6.12 -16.45
CA THR A 298 -20.15 -4.93 -17.26
C THR A 298 -18.99 -4.45 -18.11
N ALA A 299 -17.74 -4.76 -17.72
CA ALA A 299 -16.53 -4.29 -18.40
C ALA A 299 -15.82 -5.36 -19.23
N ALA A 300 -16.26 -6.62 -19.12
CA ALA A 300 -15.54 -7.76 -19.68
C ALA A 300 -15.78 -7.95 -21.18
N ALA A 301 -14.76 -8.44 -21.88
CA ALA A 301 -14.94 -9.03 -23.21
C ALA A 301 -15.26 -10.52 -23.07
N SER A 302 -16.02 -11.09 -24.00
CA SER A 302 -16.36 -12.51 -24.00
C SER A 302 -15.76 -13.25 -25.19
N PHE A 303 -15.44 -14.52 -25.01
CA PHE A 303 -15.12 -15.45 -26.09
C PHE A 303 -15.79 -16.81 -25.85
N THR A 304 -15.95 -17.62 -26.90
CA THR A 304 -16.57 -18.94 -26.81
C THR A 304 -15.65 -20.01 -27.35
N ILE A 305 -15.55 -21.13 -26.63
CA ILE A 305 -14.72 -22.28 -26.99
C ILE A 305 -15.59 -23.52 -27.08
N LYS A 306 -15.32 -24.37 -28.07
CA LYS A 306 -15.89 -25.72 -28.14
C LYS A 306 -14.96 -26.76 -27.52
N VAL A 307 -15.45 -27.48 -26.53
CA VAL A 307 -14.76 -28.57 -25.84
C VAL A 307 -15.22 -29.92 -26.37
N TYR A 308 -14.27 -30.79 -26.75
CA TYR A 308 -14.51 -32.11 -27.35
C TYR A 308 -13.96 -33.26 -26.53
#